data_AF-A0A292RDF3-F1
#
_entry.id   AF-A0A292RDF3-F1
#
_cell.length_a   1.000
_cell.length_b   1.000
_cell.length_c   1.000
_cell.angle_alpha   90.00
_cell.angle_beta   90.00
_cell.angle_gamma   90.00
#
_symmetry.space_group_name_H-M   'P 1'
#
loop_
_entity.id
_entity.type
_entity.pdbx_description
1 polymer ?
#
loop_
_entity_poly.entity_id
_entity_poly.type
_entity_poly.pdbx_seq_one_letter_code
_entity_poly.pdbx_strand_id
1 'polypeptide(L)'
;MPFRYKLQKVLDFRIRKKEEQEAVVSRARQKLREAEQRIEENKQEILQVSTAKRTADYSLMEYYDKYLHHLWDKAETLEQERQVADDELQIEIKKLIECEQNVKVLEKHKDKQKELYIEEEKKAELKQFSELGVQRHFIRAREQQEEEEMLEELMRQQEEDDSL
;
A
#
# COMPACT_ATOMS: atom_id res chain seq x y z
N MET A 1 7.25 18.44 -16.81
CA MET A 1 8.38 17.93 -15.96
C MET A 1 7.94 16.58 -15.37
N PRO A 2 8.82 15.68 -14.87
CA PRO A 2 8.33 14.47 -14.22
C PRO A 2 7.70 14.80 -12.85
N PHE A 3 6.51 14.24 -12.57
CA PHE A 3 5.80 14.43 -11.30
C PHE A 3 6.66 13.94 -10.12
N ARG A 4 6.86 14.82 -9.12
CA ARG A 4 7.57 14.50 -7.87
C ARG A 4 6.65 14.70 -6.69
N TYR A 5 6.37 13.61 -5.98
CA TYR A 5 5.53 13.67 -4.80
C TYR A 5 6.29 14.19 -3.58
N LYS A 6 5.83 15.32 -3.02
CA LYS A 6 6.49 16.00 -1.89
C LYS A 6 6.61 15.13 -0.63
N LEU A 7 5.64 14.25 -0.39
CA LEU A 7 5.60 13.36 0.78
C LEU A 7 6.13 11.95 0.51
N GLN A 8 6.90 11.75 -0.57
CA GLN A 8 7.43 10.42 -0.91
C GLN A 8 8.26 9.81 0.25
N LYS A 9 9.14 10.59 0.87
CA LYS A 9 9.92 10.12 2.04
C LYS A 9 9.05 9.67 3.21
N VAL A 10 7.92 10.31 3.42
CA VAL A 10 6.97 9.96 4.50
C VAL A 10 6.22 8.68 4.15
N LEU A 11 5.84 8.51 2.88
CA LEU A 11 5.25 7.27 2.39
C LEU A 11 6.22 6.09 2.57
N ASP A 12 7.46 6.24 2.12
CA ASP A 12 8.49 5.20 2.24
C ASP A 12 8.75 4.84 3.72
N PHE A 13 8.78 5.83 4.61
CA PHE A 13 8.91 5.60 6.05
C PHE A 13 7.74 4.81 6.63
N ARG A 14 6.49 5.09 6.22
CA ARG A 14 5.32 4.34 6.67
C ARG A 14 5.30 2.91 6.12
N ILE A 15 5.75 2.72 4.88
CA ILE A 15 5.92 1.38 4.30
C ILE A 15 6.92 0.57 5.11
N ARG A 16 8.09 1.14 5.43
CA ARG A 16 9.08 0.47 6.30
C ARG A 16 8.51 0.10 7.67
N LYS A 17 7.78 1.02 8.31
CA LYS A 17 7.10 0.73 9.58
C LYS A 17 6.07 -0.39 9.48
N LYS A 18 5.34 -0.46 8.36
CA LYS A 18 4.43 -1.57 8.09
C LYS A 18 5.22 -2.88 7.97
N GLU A 19 6.30 -2.92 7.20
CA GLU A 19 7.15 -4.10 7.04
C GLU A 19 7.76 -4.57 8.37
N GLU A 20 8.22 -3.64 9.21
CA GLU A 20 8.69 -3.93 10.57
C GLU A 20 7.58 -4.58 11.41
N GLN A 21 6.37 -4.04 11.35
CA GLN A 21 5.21 -4.60 12.07
C GLN A 21 4.80 -5.97 11.53
N GLU A 22 4.89 -6.21 10.22
CA GLU A 22 4.66 -7.54 9.63
C GLU A 22 5.66 -8.57 10.16
N ALA A 23 6.93 -8.20 10.32
CA ALA A 23 7.93 -9.07 10.92
C ALA A 23 7.60 -9.40 12.39
N VAL A 24 7.09 -8.43 13.16
CA VAL A 24 6.64 -8.66 14.54
C VAL A 24 5.44 -9.61 14.59
N VAL A 25 4.43 -9.40 13.74
CA VAL A 25 3.27 -10.30 13.63
C VAL A 25 3.70 -11.71 13.23
N SER A 26 4.66 -11.85 12.32
CA SER A 26 5.19 -13.16 11.92
C SER A 26 5.83 -13.91 13.10
N ARG A 27 6.62 -13.22 13.93
CA ARG A 27 7.17 -13.79 15.17
C ARG A 27 6.09 -14.18 16.18
N ALA A 28 5.06 -13.35 16.35
CA ALA A 28 3.93 -13.69 17.24
C ALA A 28 3.16 -14.93 16.75
N ARG A 29 2.94 -15.06 15.43
CA ARG A 29 2.34 -16.28 14.83
C ARG A 29 3.21 -17.50 15.05
N GLN A 30 4.53 -17.36 14.95
CA GLN A 30 5.44 -18.46 15.23
C GLN A 30 5.33 -18.93 16.69
N LYS A 31 5.29 -17.99 17.65
CA LYS A 31 5.09 -18.34 19.07
C LYS A 31 3.78 -19.07 19.32
N LEU A 32 2.68 -18.60 18.73
CA LEU A 32 1.38 -19.28 18.83
C LEU A 32 1.47 -20.71 18.30
N ARG A 33 2.13 -20.91 17.15
CA ARG A 33 2.33 -22.23 16.56
C ARG A 33 3.17 -23.14 17.46
N GLU A 34 4.22 -22.62 18.07
CA GLU A 34 5.05 -23.37 19.03
C GLU A 34 4.22 -23.79 20.26
N ALA A 35 3.35 -22.92 20.77
CA ALA A 35 2.45 -23.25 21.87
C ALA A 35 1.42 -24.33 21.47
N GLU A 36 0.84 -24.23 20.27
CA GLU A 36 -0.06 -25.24 19.72
C GLU A 36 0.61 -26.60 19.54
N GLN A 37 1.88 -26.62 19.10
CA GLN A 37 2.67 -27.84 19.00
C GLN A 37 2.88 -28.51 20.35
N ARG A 38 3.21 -27.75 21.39
CA ARG A 38 3.36 -28.30 22.76
C ARG A 38 2.07 -28.90 23.28
N ILE A 39 0.92 -28.27 23.00
CA ILE A 39 -0.39 -28.82 23.34
C ILE A 39 -0.61 -30.16 22.62
N GLU A 40 -0.27 -30.24 21.34
CA GLU A 40 -0.42 -31.45 20.54
C GLU A 40 0.48 -32.58 21.04
N GLU A 41 1.75 -32.28 21.35
CA GLU A 41 2.68 -33.22 21.97
C GLU A 41 2.13 -33.74 23.31
N ASN A 42 1.62 -32.85 24.18
CA ASN A 42 1.03 -33.25 25.45
C ASN A 42 -0.23 -34.12 25.27
N LYS A 43 -1.06 -33.83 24.26
CA LYS A 43 -2.21 -34.68 23.91
C LYS A 43 -1.78 -36.07 23.46
N GLN A 44 -0.73 -36.15 22.63
CA GLN A 44 -0.16 -37.43 22.21
C GLN A 44 0.41 -38.20 23.39
N GLU A 45 1.11 -37.55 24.31
CA GLU A 45 1.59 -38.15 25.56
C GLU A 45 0.41 -38.71 26.39
N ILE A 46 -0.65 -37.95 26.60
CA ILE A 46 -1.87 -38.42 27.31
C ILE A 46 -2.45 -39.67 26.64
N LEU A 47 -2.54 -39.67 25.31
CA LEU A 47 -3.06 -40.83 24.57
C LEU A 47 -2.17 -42.06 24.73
N GLN A 48 -0.85 -41.90 24.63
CA GLN A 48 0.11 -43.00 24.81
C GLN A 48 0.08 -43.57 26.23
N VAL A 49 0.00 -42.71 27.24
CA VAL A 49 -0.06 -43.11 28.65
C VAL A 49 -1.40 -43.80 28.94
N SER A 50 -2.49 -43.30 28.36
CA SER A 50 -3.83 -43.91 28.49
C SER A 50 -3.88 -45.30 27.85
N THR A 51 -3.26 -45.51 26.69
CA THR A 51 -3.17 -46.83 26.07
C THR A 51 -2.27 -47.78 26.84
N ALA A 52 -1.10 -47.31 27.30
CA ALA A 52 -0.19 -48.10 28.13
C ALA A 52 -0.83 -48.54 29.46
N LYS A 53 -1.63 -47.65 30.10
CA LYS A 53 -2.38 -47.96 31.32
C LYS A 53 -3.34 -49.15 31.14
N ARG A 54 -3.97 -49.29 29.96
CA ARG A 54 -4.93 -50.39 29.69
C ARG A 54 -4.27 -51.77 29.69
N THR A 55 -2.98 -51.83 29.41
CA THR A 55 -2.19 -53.08 29.34
C THR A 55 -1.25 -53.27 30.52
N ALA A 56 -1.23 -52.34 31.47
CA ALA A 56 -0.28 -52.32 32.58
C ALA A 56 -0.70 -53.26 33.72
N ASP A 57 0.30 -53.74 34.47
CA ASP A 57 0.06 -54.50 35.70
C ASP A 57 -0.60 -53.63 36.78
N TYR A 58 -1.43 -54.26 37.61
CA TYR A 58 -2.21 -53.59 38.65
C TYR A 58 -1.35 -52.75 39.62
N SER A 59 -0.13 -53.20 39.93
CA SER A 59 0.81 -52.48 40.81
C SER A 59 1.31 -51.15 40.23
N LEU A 60 1.27 -50.97 38.91
CA LEU A 60 1.72 -49.76 38.23
C LEU A 60 0.59 -48.76 37.99
N MET A 61 -0.67 -49.17 38.19
CA MET A 61 -1.86 -48.39 37.83
C MET A 61 -1.93 -47.04 38.54
N GLU A 62 -1.55 -46.98 39.82
CA GLU A 62 -1.53 -45.74 40.61
C GLU A 62 -0.51 -44.71 40.08
N TYR A 63 0.64 -45.18 39.58
CA TYR A 63 1.65 -44.32 38.98
C TYR A 63 1.15 -43.72 37.65
N TYR A 64 0.48 -44.54 36.83
CA TYR A 64 -0.16 -44.05 35.61
C TYR A 64 -1.24 -43.01 35.90
N ASP A 65 -2.05 -43.21 36.94
CA ASP A 65 -3.07 -42.22 37.33
C ASP A 65 -2.46 -40.89 37.80
N LYS A 66 -1.44 -40.94 38.65
CA LYS A 66 -0.72 -39.72 39.08
C LYS A 66 -0.08 -39.00 37.89
N TYR A 67 0.51 -39.74 36.97
CA TYR A 67 1.14 -39.16 35.79
C TYR A 67 0.11 -38.55 34.83
N LEU A 68 -1.02 -39.23 34.60
CA LEU A 68 -2.12 -38.68 33.81
C LEU A 68 -2.67 -37.39 34.42
N HIS A 69 -2.87 -37.33 35.74
CA HIS A 69 -3.29 -36.10 36.41
C HIS A 69 -2.32 -34.95 36.14
N HIS A 70 -1.01 -35.18 36.30
CA HIS A 70 -0.01 -34.16 35.99
C HIS A 70 -0.04 -33.71 34.51
N LEU A 71 -0.29 -34.64 33.58
CA LEU A 71 -0.42 -34.28 32.15
C LEU A 71 -1.67 -33.43 31.86
N TRP A 72 -2.76 -33.66 32.58
CA TRP A 72 -3.97 -32.82 32.50
C TRP A 72 -3.73 -31.44 33.10
N ASP A 73 -3.10 -31.34 34.27
CA ASP A 73 -2.72 -30.05 34.86
C ASP A 73 -1.79 -29.27 33.93
N LYS A 74 -0.82 -29.97 33.32
CA LYS A 74 0.06 -29.41 32.28
C LYS A 74 -0.74 -28.94 31.06
N ALA A 75 -1.77 -29.68 30.63
CA ALA A 75 -2.62 -29.26 29.52
C ALA A 75 -3.32 -27.92 29.80
N GLU A 76 -3.86 -27.73 31.00
CA GLU A 76 -4.48 -26.46 31.41
C GLU A 76 -3.48 -25.30 31.36
N THR A 77 -2.25 -25.51 31.84
CA THR A 77 -1.20 -24.47 31.77
C THR A 77 -0.82 -24.12 30.34
N LEU A 78 -0.70 -25.12 29.45
CA LEU A 78 -0.38 -24.90 28.04
C LEU A 78 -1.52 -24.19 27.30
N GLU A 79 -2.77 -24.46 27.64
CA GLU A 79 -3.93 -23.74 27.09
C GLU A 79 -3.93 -22.27 27.49
N GLN A 80 -3.57 -21.95 28.74
CA GLN A 80 -3.39 -20.57 29.18
C GLN A 80 -2.26 -19.87 28.42
N GLU A 81 -1.10 -20.53 28.24
CA GLU A 81 0.00 -20.00 27.43
C GLU A 81 -0.42 -19.72 25.98
N ARG A 82 -1.21 -20.62 25.38
CA ARG A 82 -1.74 -20.44 24.02
C ARG A 82 -2.73 -19.28 23.94
N GLN A 83 -3.58 -19.07 24.94
CA GLN A 83 -4.48 -17.91 25.00
C GLN A 83 -3.71 -16.60 25.07
N VAL A 84 -2.69 -16.51 25.94
CA VAL A 84 -1.83 -15.32 26.04
C VAL A 84 -1.12 -15.04 24.71
N ALA A 85 -0.59 -16.07 24.05
CA ALA A 85 0.05 -15.91 22.74
C ALA A 85 -0.94 -15.47 21.64
N ASP A 86 -2.19 -15.92 21.70
CA ASP A 86 -3.25 -15.49 20.77
C ASP A 86 -3.62 -14.02 21.01
N ASP A 87 -3.78 -13.61 22.27
CA ASP A 87 -4.05 -12.22 22.63
C ASP A 87 -2.92 -11.28 22.17
N GLU A 88 -1.66 -11.66 22.37
CA GLU A 88 -0.49 -10.94 21.85
C GLU A 88 -0.59 -10.81 20.32
N LEU A 89 -0.90 -11.90 19.62
CA LEU A 89 -1.05 -11.89 18.17
C LEU A 89 -2.17 -10.94 17.72
N GLN A 90 -3.32 -10.95 18.38
CA GLN A 90 -4.44 -10.06 18.05
C GLN A 90 -4.08 -8.58 18.25
N ILE A 91 -3.33 -8.25 19.30
CA ILE A 91 -2.84 -6.89 19.54
C ILE A 91 -1.92 -6.45 18.40
N GLU A 92 -0.97 -7.30 18.00
CA GLU A 92 -0.03 -6.97 16.92
C GLU A 92 -0.70 -6.89 15.53
N ILE A 93 -1.75 -7.69 15.29
CA ILE A 93 -2.57 -7.60 14.07
C ILE A 93 -3.32 -6.27 14.02
N LYS A 94 -3.90 -5.81 15.13
CA LYS A 94 -4.59 -4.49 15.18
C LYS A 94 -3.62 -3.36 14.82
N LYS A 95 -2.42 -3.36 15.40
CA LYS A 95 -1.37 -2.39 15.06
C LYS A 95 -0.96 -2.45 13.58
N LEU A 96 -0.87 -3.65 13.00
CA LEU A 96 -0.60 -3.82 11.58
C LEU A 96 -1.68 -3.17 10.72
N ILE A 97 -2.95 -3.40 11.04
CA ILE A 97 -4.10 -2.80 10.32
C ILE A 97 -4.02 -1.27 10.36
N GLU A 98 -3.69 -0.68 11.50
CA GLU A 98 -3.50 0.78 11.63
C GLU A 98 -2.34 1.28 10.75
N CYS A 99 -1.23 0.55 10.69
CA CYS A 99 -0.11 0.87 9.81
C CYS A 99 -0.52 0.82 8.33
N GLU A 100 -1.27 -0.20 7.92
CA GLU A 100 -1.78 -0.32 6.55
C GLU A 100 -2.72 0.81 6.17
N GLN A 101 -3.63 1.19 7.07
CA GLN A 101 -4.53 2.33 6.85
C GLN A 101 -3.72 3.62 6.64
N ASN A 102 -2.69 3.84 7.45
CA ASN A 102 -1.82 5.01 7.34
C ASN A 102 -1.04 5.06 6.02
N VAL A 103 -0.65 3.92 5.45
CA VAL A 103 -0.03 3.84 4.12
C VAL A 103 -1.06 4.14 3.04
N LYS A 104 -2.23 3.47 3.07
CA LYS A 104 -3.32 3.65 2.10
C LYS A 104 -3.79 5.10 1.99
N VAL A 105 -3.85 5.84 3.10
CA VAL A 105 -4.22 7.26 3.09
C VAL A 105 -3.20 8.08 2.30
N LEU A 106 -1.89 7.82 2.45
CA LEU A 106 -0.86 8.56 1.72
C LEU A 106 -0.78 8.17 0.25
N GLU A 107 -1.04 6.91 -0.09
CA GLU A 107 -1.14 6.46 -1.48
C GLU A 107 -2.26 7.19 -2.19
N LYS A 108 -3.47 7.21 -1.60
CA LYS A 108 -4.61 7.97 -2.14
C LYS A 108 -4.30 9.46 -2.27
N HIS A 109 -3.58 10.04 -1.31
CA HIS A 109 -3.17 11.44 -1.41
C HIS A 109 -2.16 11.66 -2.55
N LYS A 110 -1.22 10.74 -2.76
CA LYS A 110 -0.27 10.77 -3.87
C LYS A 110 -0.97 10.71 -5.22
N ASP A 111 -1.96 9.83 -5.36
CA ASP A 111 -2.73 9.67 -6.59
C ASP A 111 -3.51 10.95 -6.93
N LYS A 112 -4.21 11.54 -5.95
CA LYS A 112 -4.91 12.83 -6.14
C LYS A 112 -3.96 13.96 -6.56
N GLN A 113 -2.78 14.03 -5.95
CA GLN A 113 -1.77 15.04 -6.31
C GLN A 113 -1.22 14.81 -7.73
N LYS A 114 -1.13 13.56 -8.17
CA LYS A 114 -0.72 13.21 -9.53
C LYS A 114 -1.79 13.61 -10.55
N GLU A 115 -3.07 13.39 -10.25
CA GLU A 115 -4.19 13.83 -11.08
C GLU A 115 -4.19 15.35 -11.26
N LEU A 116 -4.07 16.09 -10.15
CA LEU A 116 -3.99 17.56 -10.18
C LEU A 116 -2.81 18.05 -11.03
N TYR A 117 -1.64 17.43 -10.90
CA TYR A 117 -0.47 17.77 -11.70
C TYR A 117 -0.70 17.57 -13.20
N ILE A 118 -1.34 16.46 -13.59
CA ILE A 118 -1.67 16.18 -15.00
C ILE A 118 -2.71 17.17 -15.53
N GLU A 119 -3.71 17.55 -14.72
CA GLU A 119 -4.68 18.56 -15.11
C GLU A 119 -4.06 19.95 -15.28
N GLU A 120 -3.11 20.31 -14.42
CA GLU A 120 -2.35 21.56 -14.54
C GLU A 120 -1.47 21.57 -15.79
N GLU A 121 -0.78 20.47 -16.10
CA GLU A 121 0.00 20.34 -17.34
C GLU A 121 -0.90 20.47 -18.57
N LYS A 122 -2.04 19.78 -18.62
CA LYS A 122 -3.02 19.90 -19.72
C LYS A 122 -3.55 21.33 -19.88
N LYS A 123 -3.86 22.01 -18.77
CA LYS A 123 -4.32 23.41 -18.78
C LYS A 123 -3.22 24.36 -19.28
N ALA A 124 -1.97 24.13 -18.88
CA ALA A 124 -0.83 24.91 -19.34
C ALA A 124 -0.56 24.71 -20.84
N GLU A 125 -0.62 23.46 -21.31
CA GLU A 125 -0.51 23.12 -22.74
C GLU A 125 -1.62 23.81 -23.54
N LEU A 126 -2.89 23.72 -23.09
CA LEU A 126 -4.01 24.41 -23.72
C LEU A 126 -3.82 25.93 -23.80
N LYS A 127 -3.29 26.56 -22.74
CA LYS A 127 -2.96 28.00 -22.76
C LYS A 127 -1.86 28.31 -23.78
N GLN A 128 -0.79 27.52 -23.81
CA GLN A 128 0.29 27.67 -24.79
C GLN A 128 -0.22 27.51 -26.23
N PHE A 129 -1.09 26.53 -26.49
CA PHE A 129 -1.71 26.36 -27.81
C PHE A 129 -2.60 27.55 -28.18
N SER A 130 -3.37 28.10 -27.23
CA SER A 130 -4.19 29.29 -27.44
C SER A 130 -3.32 30.52 -27.77
N GLU A 131 -2.26 30.76 -27.00
CA GLU A 131 -1.31 31.86 -27.22
C GLU A 131 -0.63 31.73 -28.60
N LEU A 132 -0.18 30.54 -28.96
CA LEU A 132 0.41 30.27 -30.27
C LEU A 132 -0.61 30.48 -31.40
N GLY A 133 -1.88 30.12 -31.17
CA GLY A 133 -2.98 30.36 -32.10
C GLY A 133 -3.21 31.84 -32.33
N VAL A 134 -3.31 32.63 -31.26
CA VAL A 134 -3.45 34.10 -31.35
C VAL A 134 -2.27 34.72 -32.07
N GLN A 135 -1.04 34.31 -31.76
CA GLN A 135 0.16 34.80 -32.46
C GLN A 135 0.12 34.48 -33.96
N ARG A 136 -0.24 33.24 -34.34
CA ARG A 136 -0.37 32.86 -35.77
C ARG A 136 -1.45 33.67 -36.47
N HIS A 137 -2.61 33.88 -35.85
CA HIS A 137 -3.68 34.70 -36.41
C HIS A 137 -3.24 36.16 -36.57
N PHE A 138 -2.51 36.70 -35.59
CA PHE A 138 -1.99 38.06 -35.65
C PHE A 138 -0.94 38.24 -36.75
N ILE A 139 -0.01 37.29 -36.89
CA ILE A 139 0.99 37.28 -37.98
C ILE A 139 0.27 37.22 -39.33
N ARG A 140 -0.68 36.30 -39.50
CA ARG A 140 -1.43 36.15 -40.75
C ARG A 140 -2.25 37.39 -41.10
N ALA A 141 -2.88 38.02 -40.10
CA ALA A 141 -3.64 39.25 -40.32
C ALA A 141 -2.73 40.40 -40.75
N ARG A 142 -1.52 40.48 -40.18
CA ARG A 142 -0.51 41.47 -40.57
C ARG A 142 0.01 41.23 -41.99
N GLU A 143 0.33 39.98 -42.35
CA GLU A 143 0.74 39.61 -43.71
C GLU A 143 -0.35 39.98 -44.74
N GLN A 144 -1.63 39.75 -44.41
CA GLN A 144 -2.75 40.14 -45.29
C GLN A 144 -2.88 41.66 -45.46
N GLN A 145 -2.68 42.44 -44.39
CA GLN A 145 -2.68 43.90 -44.49
C GLN A 145 -1.52 44.40 -45.36
N GLU A 146 -0.31 43.86 -45.17
CA GLU A 146 0.85 44.19 -45.99
C GLU A 146 0.62 43.81 -47.47
N GLU A 147 -0.05 42.69 -47.76
CA GLU A 147 -0.45 42.30 -49.13
C GLU A 147 -1.49 43.24 -49.75
N GLU A 148 -2.51 43.65 -48.98
CA GLU A 148 -3.54 44.60 -49.42
C GLU A 148 -2.94 45.98 -49.74
N GLU A 149 -2.05 46.50 -48.89
CA GLU A 149 -1.34 47.77 -49.12
C GLU A 149 -0.48 47.71 -50.39
N MET A 150 0.26 46.62 -50.62
CA MET A 150 1.06 46.42 -51.83
C MET A 150 0.21 46.34 -53.11
N LEU A 151 -0.99 45.74 -53.03
CA LEU A 151 -1.94 45.69 -54.14
C LEU A 151 -2.53 47.07 -54.45
N GLU A 152 -2.86 47.86 -53.43
CA GLU A 152 -3.33 49.24 -53.61
C GLU A 152 -2.26 50.15 -54.23
N GLU A 153 -0.99 50.01 -53.84
CA GLU A 153 0.12 50.75 -54.44
C GLU A 153 0.32 50.37 -55.92
N LEU A 154 0.25 49.09 -56.26
CA LEU A 154 0.30 48.61 -57.65
C LEU A 154 -0.87 49.14 -58.49
N MET A 155 -2.08 49.17 -57.92
CA MET A 155 -3.26 49.74 -58.58
C MET A 155 -3.10 51.24 -58.83
N ARG A 156 -2.58 52.01 -57.86
CA ARG A 156 -2.28 53.44 -58.06
C ARG A 156 -1.24 53.66 -59.15
N GLN A 157 -0.19 52.85 -59.18
CA GLN A 157 0.83 52.94 -60.24
C GLN A 157 0.23 52.62 -61.62
N GLN A 158 -0.66 51.64 -61.72
CA GLN A 158 -1.38 51.34 -62.96
C GLN A 158 -2.35 52.45 -63.38
N GLU A 159 -3.06 53.08 -62.42
CA GLU A 159 -3.92 54.23 -62.71
C GLU A 159 -3.12 55.47 -63.13
N GLU A 160 -1.92 55.67 -62.57
CA GLU A 160 -1.00 56.73 -63.00
C GLU A 160 -0.44 56.46 -64.41
N ASP A 161 -0.07 55.21 -64.72
CA ASP A 161 0.43 54.80 -66.03
C ASP A 161 -0.66 54.81 -67.14
N ASP A 162 -1.93 54.51 -66.81
CA ASP A 162 -3.07 54.57 -67.74
C ASP A 162 -3.59 56.01 -67.99
N SER A 163 -3.10 57.00 -67.23
CA SER A 163 -3.50 58.42 -67.34
C SER A 163 -2.59 59.29 -68.23
N LEU A 164 -1.60 58.67 -68.89
CA LEU A 164 -0.68 59.26 -69.88
C LEU A 164 -1.05 58.89 -71.32
#